data_AF-A0AA38UAM7-F1
#
_entry.id   AF-A0AA38UAM7-F1
#
_cell.length_a   1.000
_cell.length_b   1.000
_cell.length_c   1.000
_cell.angle_alpha   90.00
_cell.angle_beta   90.00
_cell.angle_gamma   90.00
#
_symmetry.space_group_name_H-M   'P 1'
#
loop_
_entity.id
_entity.type
_entity.pdbx_description
1 polymer ?
#
loop_
_entity_poly.entity_id
_entity_poly.type
_entity_poly.pdbx_seq_one_letter_code
_entity_poly.pdbx_strand_id
1 'polypeptide(L)'
;MPVNISKQLYTALVDCHLTNGCEIVIDRDSKLVGLLEDVQIRFLRRMLGVSSNSVISPLFTETGILPIRARCLILALRYLKYLASLPPSHYAAIALSQNILLLDSHCACWLSDIQQAL
;
A
#
# COMPACT_ATOMS: atom_id res chain seq x y z
N MET A 1 25.38 7.22 -4.97
CA MET A 1 24.54 8.40 -4.69
C MET A 1 24.27 8.43 -3.19
N PRO A 2 24.31 9.60 -2.52
CA PRO A 2 23.96 9.69 -1.10
C PRO A 2 22.57 9.12 -0.80
N VAL A 3 22.42 8.38 0.30
CA VAL A 3 21.18 7.67 0.67
C VAL A 3 19.96 8.60 0.71
N ASN A 4 20.12 9.81 1.27
CA ASN A 4 19.03 10.79 1.38
C ASN A 4 18.48 11.23 0.02
N ILE A 5 19.34 11.44 -0.97
CA ILE A 5 18.94 11.83 -2.33
C ILE A 5 18.23 10.65 -3.00
N SER A 6 18.78 9.44 -2.88
CA SER A 6 18.17 8.22 -3.39
C SER A 6 16.77 7.99 -2.79
N LYS A 7 16.58 8.28 -1.49
CA LYS A 7 15.30 8.19 -0.79
C LYS A 7 14.28 9.21 -1.30
N GLN A 8 14.72 10.44 -1.59
CA GLN A 8 13.86 11.45 -2.23
C GLN A 8 13.41 10.98 -3.62
N LEU A 9 14.34 10.48 -4.43
CA LEU A 9 14.02 9.94 -5.76
C LEU A 9 13.09 8.72 -5.69
N TYR A 10 13.30 7.81 -4.75
CA TYR A 10 12.38 6.69 -4.50
C TYR A 10 10.95 7.21 -4.28
N THR A 11 10.80 8.15 -3.35
CA THR A 11 9.48 8.68 -2.96
C THR A 11 8.80 9.40 -4.13
N ALA A 12 9.56 10.17 -4.92
CA ALA A 12 9.00 10.96 -6.01
C ALA A 12 8.70 10.16 -7.29
N LEU A 13 9.52 9.14 -7.60
CA LEU A 13 9.53 8.49 -8.92
C LEU A 13 9.18 7.00 -8.91
N VAL A 14 9.22 6.34 -7.75
CA VAL A 14 8.97 4.89 -7.66
C VAL A 14 7.75 4.63 -6.80
N ASP A 15 7.77 5.17 -5.58
CA ASP A 15 6.72 4.96 -4.59
C ASP A 15 5.34 5.40 -5.11
N CYS A 16 5.28 6.56 -5.78
CA CYS A 16 4.06 7.07 -6.39
C CYS A 16 3.40 6.08 -7.36
N HIS A 17 4.19 5.34 -8.14
CA HIS A 17 3.69 4.32 -9.06
C HIS A 17 3.32 3.03 -8.34
N LEU A 18 4.10 2.62 -7.33
CA LEU A 18 3.82 1.41 -6.57
C LEU A 18 2.57 1.54 -5.70
N THR A 19 2.26 2.74 -5.20
CA THR A 19 1.07 3.00 -4.38
C THR A 19 -0.12 3.51 -5.16
N ASN A 20 0.02 3.72 -6.47
CA ASN A 20 -1.04 4.31 -7.28
C ASN A 20 -2.28 3.41 -7.27
N GLY A 21 -3.41 3.95 -6.81
CA GLY A 21 -4.67 3.20 -6.74
C GLY A 21 -4.79 2.23 -5.56
N CYS A 22 -3.78 2.12 -4.68
CA CYS A 22 -3.85 1.23 -3.51
C CYS A 22 -5.00 1.57 -2.54
N GLU A 23 -5.51 2.80 -2.56
CA GLU A 23 -6.66 3.21 -1.77
C GLU A 23 -8.00 2.71 -2.34
N ILE A 24 -8.05 2.38 -3.63
CA ILE A 24 -9.26 1.95 -4.35
C ILE A 24 -9.26 0.44 -4.55
N VAL A 25 -8.12 -0.15 -4.89
CA VAL A 25 -7.96 -1.57 -5.15
C VAL A 25 -6.81 -2.08 -4.29
N ILE A 26 -7.14 -2.96 -3.34
CA ILE A 26 -6.13 -3.66 -2.56
C ILE A 26 -5.85 -4.99 -3.24
N ASP A 27 -4.61 -5.15 -3.69
CA ASP A 27 -4.16 -6.40 -4.27
C ASP A 27 -4.14 -7.51 -3.22
N ARG A 28 -5.01 -8.51 -3.43
CA ARG A 28 -5.06 -9.73 -2.61
C ARG A 28 -4.13 -10.83 -3.09
N ASP A 29 -3.73 -10.78 -4.37
CA ASP A 29 -2.86 -11.79 -4.95
C ASP A 29 -1.42 -11.57 -4.51
N SER A 30 -0.91 -12.49 -3.68
CA SER A 30 0.47 -12.47 -3.19
C SER A 30 1.49 -12.47 -4.32
N LYS A 31 1.17 -13.01 -5.49
CA LYS A 31 2.06 -12.98 -6.66
C LYS A 31 2.16 -11.58 -7.26
N LEU A 32 1.02 -10.90 -7.41
CA LEU A 32 1.00 -9.53 -7.95
C LEU A 32 1.67 -8.56 -6.99
N VAL A 33 1.38 -8.67 -5.69
CA VAL A 33 2.06 -7.88 -4.65
C VAL A 33 3.56 -8.18 -4.63
N GLY A 34 3.95 -9.43 -4.84
CA GLY A 34 5.36 -9.83 -4.92
C GLY A 34 6.14 -9.09 -6.01
N LEU A 35 5.51 -8.80 -7.16
CA LEU A 35 6.14 -8.01 -8.23
C LEU A 35 6.42 -6.57 -7.78
N LEU A 36 5.52 -5.96 -7.00
CA LEU A 36 5.70 -4.62 -6.45
C LEU A 36 6.78 -4.61 -5.36
N GLU A 37 6.78 -5.62 -4.49
CA GLU A 37 7.78 -5.84 -3.45
C GLU A 37 9.19 -6.01 -4.07
N ASP A 38 9.31 -6.76 -5.16
CA ASP A 38 10.57 -6.96 -5.88
C ASP A 38 11.15 -5.65 -6.43
N VAL A 39 10.29 -4.79 -6.99
CA VAL A 39 10.70 -3.45 -7.47
C VAL A 39 11.20 -2.60 -6.30
N GLN A 40 10.45 -2.58 -5.20
CA GLN A 40 10.83 -1.83 -4.00
C GLN A 40 12.17 -2.32 -3.44
N ILE A 41 12.31 -3.63 -3.21
CA ILE A 41 13.52 -4.25 -2.66
C ILE A 41 14.73 -3.98 -3.56
N ARG A 42 14.57 -4.10 -4.89
CA ARG A 42 15.64 -3.80 -5.85
C ARG A 42 16.12 -2.35 -5.72
N PHE A 43 15.21 -1.40 -5.51
CA PHE A 43 15.58 -0.01 -5.30
C PHE A 43 16.30 0.18 -3.96
N LEU A 44 15.80 -0.40 -2.87
CA LEU A 44 16.43 -0.29 -1.55
C LEU A 44 17.83 -0.89 -1.51
N ARG A 45 18.05 -2.02 -2.19
CA ARG A 45 19.39 -2.62 -2.31
C ARG A 45 20.37 -1.69 -3.02
N ARG A 46 19.93 -1.07 -4.13
CA ARG A 46 20.74 -0.08 -4.87
C ARG A 46 20.99 1.18 -4.06
N MET A 47 20.01 1.61 -3.26
CA MET A 47 20.12 2.76 -2.36
C MET A 47 21.20 2.54 -1.30
N LEU A 48 21.27 1.35 -0.70
CA LEU A 48 22.21 1.01 0.36
C LEU A 48 23.54 0.42 -0.16
N GLY A 49 23.65 0.11 -1.45
CA GLY A 49 24.86 -0.48 -2.04
C GLY A 49 25.11 -1.93 -1.63
N VAL A 50 24.06 -2.69 -1.32
CA VAL A 50 24.16 -4.08 -0.86
C VAL A 50 23.85 -5.08 -1.99
N SER A 51 24.30 -6.32 -1.83
CA SER A 51 24.14 -7.37 -2.84
C SER A 51 22.68 -7.82 -3.01
N SER A 52 22.38 -8.47 -4.14
CA SER A 52 21.07 -9.09 -4.40
C SER A 52 20.68 -10.17 -3.39
N ASN A 53 21.67 -10.73 -2.69
CA ASN A 53 21.49 -11.80 -1.71
C ASN A 53 21.44 -11.26 -0.28
N SER A 54 21.42 -9.94 -0.10
CA SER A 54 21.30 -9.32 1.21
C SER A 54 19.99 -9.68 1.88
N VAL A 55 20.04 -9.82 3.21
CA VAL A 55 18.84 -9.93 4.05
C VAL A 55 17.92 -8.73 3.80
N ILE A 56 16.62 -8.97 3.73
CA ILE A 56 15.62 -7.95 3.37
C ILE A 56 15.29 -7.03 4.55
N SER A 57 15.19 -7.58 5.77
CA SER A 57 14.78 -6.80 6.96
C SER A 57 15.61 -5.51 7.18
N PRO A 58 16.96 -5.54 7.09
CA PRO A 58 17.79 -4.33 7.21
C PRO A 58 17.48 -3.26 6.16
N LEU A 59 16.98 -3.63 4.98
CA LEU A 59 16.66 -2.66 3.93
C LEU A 59 15.60 -1.66 4.40
N PHE A 60 14.64 -2.11 5.20
CA PHE A 60 13.56 -1.27 5.71
C PHE A 60 13.95 -0.55 7.00
N THR A 61 14.64 -1.24 7.93
CA THR A 61 15.03 -0.63 9.22
C THR A 61 16.05 0.49 9.04
N GLU A 62 17.01 0.33 8.13
CA GLU A 62 18.05 1.34 7.88
C GLU A 62 17.55 2.52 7.04
N THR A 63 16.57 2.30 6.17
CA THR A 63 16.03 3.38 5.31
C THR A 63 14.82 4.09 5.93
N GLY A 64 14.13 3.45 6.87
CA GLY A 64 12.85 3.91 7.40
C GLY A 64 11.73 3.96 6.35
N ILE A 65 11.89 3.24 5.23
CA ILE A 65 10.85 3.07 4.22
C ILE A 65 9.95 1.91 4.64
N LEU A 66 8.63 2.09 4.52
CA LEU A 66 7.67 1.03 4.82
C LEU A 66 7.62 0.01 3.67
N PRO A 67 7.48 -1.29 3.98
CA PRO A 67 7.12 -2.29 2.98
C PRO A 67 5.87 -1.88 2.21
N ILE A 68 5.85 -2.09 0.89
CA ILE A 68 4.78 -1.58 0.01
C ILE A 68 3.40 -2.08 0.43
N ARG A 69 3.29 -3.34 0.89
CA ARG A 69 2.04 -3.91 1.40
C ARG A 69 1.48 -3.13 2.59
N ALA A 70 2.32 -2.86 3.58
CA ALA A 70 1.94 -2.07 4.74
C ALA A 70 1.57 -0.63 4.34
N ARG A 71 2.32 -0.04 3.39
CA ARG A 71 2.05 1.31 2.89
C ARG A 71 0.69 1.39 2.17
N CYS A 72 0.37 0.44 1.30
CA CYS A 72 -0.91 0.37 0.60
C CYS A 72 -2.08 0.17 1.58
N LEU A 73 -1.92 -0.71 2.57
CA LEU A 73 -2.93 -0.89 3.62
C LEU A 73 -3.17 0.41 4.42
N ILE A 74 -2.11 1.13 4.79
CA ILE A 74 -2.23 2.42 5.50
C ILE A 74 -3.00 3.44 4.65
N LEU A 75 -2.76 3.51 3.34
CA LEU A 75 -3.48 4.42 2.45
C LEU A 75 -4.96 4.07 2.37
N ALA A 76 -5.30 2.79 2.20
CA ALA A 76 -6.69 2.34 2.19
C ALA A 76 -7.41 2.62 3.52
N LEU A 77 -6.75 2.39 4.66
CA LEU A 77 -7.32 2.70 5.98
C LEU A 77 -7.51 4.20 6.21
N ARG A 78 -6.59 5.03 5.69
CA ARG A 78 -6.75 6.50 5.72
C ARG A 78 -7.95 6.93 4.88
N TYR A 79 -8.13 6.32 3.70
CA TYR A 79 -9.28 6.59 2.86
C TYR A 79 -10.58 6.12 3.52
N LEU A 80 -10.61 4.94 4.14
CA LEU A 80 -11.76 4.46 4.92
C LEU A 80 -12.12 5.44 6.04
N LYS A 81 -11.13 5.95 6.78
CA LYS A 81 -11.34 6.98 7.81
C LYS A 81 -11.96 8.25 7.22
N TYR A 82 -11.49 8.68 6.05
CA TYR A 82 -12.08 9.80 5.32
C TYR A 82 -13.55 9.51 4.95
N LEU A 83 -13.84 8.35 4.36
CA LEU A 83 -15.20 7.95 3.99
C LEU A 83 -16.16 7.94 5.19
N ALA A 84 -15.70 7.43 6.33
CA ALA A 84 -16.48 7.40 7.58
C ALA A 84 -16.75 8.80 8.18
N SER A 85 -15.96 9.80 7.79
CA SER A 85 -16.13 11.19 8.25
C SER A 85 -17.07 12.03 7.39
N LEU A 86 -17.49 11.52 6.22
CA LEU A 86 -18.32 12.25 5.27
C LEU A 86 -19.79 12.30 5.70
N PRO A 87 -20.53 13.35 5.31
CA PRO A 87 -21.98 13.40 5.51
C PRO A 87 -22.69 12.23 4.83
N PRO A 88 -23.77 11.68 5.41
CA PRO A 88 -24.51 10.55 4.82
C PRO A 88 -25.07 10.82 3.41
N SER A 89 -25.28 12.08 3.06
CA SER A 89 -25.74 12.49 1.72
C SER A 89 -24.63 12.48 0.66
N HIS A 90 -23.36 12.37 1.06
CA HIS A 90 -22.23 12.36 0.14
C HIS A 90 -22.14 11.00 -0.57
N TYR A 91 -21.96 10.99 -1.90
CA TYR A 91 -21.94 9.75 -2.70
C TYR A 91 -20.95 8.70 -2.18
N ALA A 92 -19.76 9.13 -1.77
CA ALA A 92 -18.75 8.21 -1.23
C ALA A 92 -19.16 7.59 0.13
N ALA A 93 -19.91 8.31 0.97
CA ALA A 93 -20.46 7.76 2.22
C ALA A 93 -21.57 6.74 1.92
N ILE A 94 -22.41 7.01 0.92
CA ILE A 94 -23.42 6.07 0.43
C ILE A 94 -22.76 4.82 -0.14
N ALA A 95 -21.68 4.95 -0.91
CA ALA A 95 -20.93 3.81 -1.42
C ALA A 95 -20.31 2.97 -0.28
N LEU A 96 -19.82 3.60 0.78
CA LEU A 96 -19.35 2.89 1.98
C LEU A 96 -20.50 2.13 2.66
N SER A 97 -21.68 2.73 2.80
CA SER A 97 -22.83 2.02 3.40
C SER A 97 -23.26 0.80 2.58
N GLN A 98 -23.23 0.89 1.24
CA GLN A 98 -23.46 -0.27 0.38
C GLN A 98 -22.37 -1.33 0.53
N ASN A 99 -21.10 -0.95 0.70
CA ASN A 99 -20.03 -1.91 0.97
C ASN A 99 -20.23 -2.65 2.29
N ILE A 100 -20.72 -1.97 3.34
CA ILE A 100 -21.04 -2.62 4.63
C ILE A 100 -22.14 -3.67 4.44
N LEU A 101 -23.21 -3.34 3.70
CA LEU A 101 -24.28 -4.30 3.39
C LEU A 101 -23.78 -5.52 2.61
N LEU A 102 -22.86 -5.31 1.65
CA LEU A 102 -22.23 -6.41 0.92
C LEU A 102 -21.37 -7.28 1.84
N LEU A 103 -20.60 -6.68 2.75
CA LEU A 103 -19.79 -7.40 3.73
C LEU A 103 -20.65 -8.27 4.66
N ASP A 104 -21.75 -7.70 5.18
CA ASP A 104 -22.72 -8.40 6.02
C ASP A 104 -23.41 -9.55 5.28
N SER A 105 -23.58 -9.40 3.97
CA SER A 105 -24.11 -10.43 3.07
C SER A 105 -23.06 -11.44 2.58
N HIS A 106 -21.83 -11.38 3.12
CA HIS A 106 -20.69 -12.22 2.74
C HIS A 106 -20.34 -12.16 1.24
N CYS A 107 -20.64 -11.03 0.59
CA CYS A 107 -20.28 -10.77 -0.79
C CYS A 107 -18.91 -10.10 -0.89
N ALA A 108 -18.18 -10.40 -1.97
CA ALA A 108 -16.91 -9.76 -2.25
C ALA A 108 -17.11 -8.26 -2.46
N CYS A 109 -16.38 -7.46 -1.69
CA CYS A 109 -16.43 -6.00 -1.71
C CYS A 109 -15.11 -5.40 -1.22
N TRP A 110 -14.94 -4.09 -1.40
CA TRP A 110 -13.70 -3.40 -1.03
C TRP A 110 -13.37 -3.52 0.47
N LEU A 111 -14.37 -3.49 1.35
CA LEU A 111 -14.15 -3.71 2.79
C LEU A 111 -13.69 -5.13 3.11
N SER A 112 -14.23 -6.14 2.41
CA SER A 112 -13.77 -7.53 2.58
C SER A 112 -12.31 -7.71 2.14
N ASP A 113 -11.87 -6.92 1.14
CA ASP A 113 -10.49 -6.94 0.67
C ASP A 113 -9.55 -6.31 1.70
N ILE A 114 -9.96 -5.21 2.36
CA ILE A 114 -9.24 -4.65 3.50
C ILE A 114 -9.12 -5.66 4.63
N GLN A 115 -10.22 -6.35 4.99
CA GLN A 115 -10.23 -7.32 6.09
C GLN A 115 -9.29 -8.50 5.82
N GLN A 116 -9.18 -8.95 4.58
CA GLN A 116 -8.27 -10.04 4.19
C GLN A 116 -6.80 -9.60 4.11
N ALA A 117 -6.53 -8.31 3.95
CA ALA A 117 -5.19 -7.74 3.86
C ALA A 117 -4.57 -7.37 5.23
N LEU A 118 -5.38 -7.36 6.30
CA LEU A 118 -4.95 -7.18 7.70
C LEU A 118 -4.42 -8.48 8.31
#